data_AF-A0A3E2TEL4-F1
#
_entry.id   AF-A0A3E2TEL4-F1
#
_cell.length_a   1.000
_cell.length_b   1.000
_cell.length_c   1.000
_cell.angle_alpha   90.00
_cell.angle_beta   90.00
_cell.angle_gamma   90.00
#
_symmetry.space_group_name_H-M   'P 1'
#
loop_
_entity.id
_entity.type
_entity.pdbx_description
1 polymer ?
#
loop_
_entity_poly.entity_id
_entity_poly.type
_entity_poly.pdbx_seq_one_letter_code
_entity_poly.pdbx_strand_id
1 'polypeptide(L)'
;MLDVDQNYGTPETPKPFPTFKDCVAQDVQNVIFNPNEFAEERYIDDKLMLCITQHPGVLERPAHWEGGAKQSFDQGMYKADLLLFVKQKDYGPMPKSGKQITLDKKRIYNIKSCSLKAGMYRMELERVR
;
A
#
# COMPACT_ATOMS: atom_id res chain seq x y z
N MET A 1 -28.59 -14.61 63.56
CA MET A 1 -27.36 -14.37 62.78
C MET A 1 -27.67 -14.84 61.36
N LEU A 2 -27.67 -13.96 60.36
CA LEU A 2 -27.86 -14.35 58.96
C LEU A 2 -26.48 -14.46 58.33
N ASP A 3 -26.02 -15.68 58.08
CA ASP A 3 -24.80 -15.92 57.32
C ASP A 3 -25.09 -15.60 55.85
N VAL A 4 -24.48 -14.53 55.36
CA VAL A 4 -24.56 -14.16 53.95
C VAL A 4 -23.45 -14.89 53.22
N ASP A 5 -23.81 -15.92 52.46
CA ASP A 5 -22.89 -16.59 51.54
C ASP A 5 -22.43 -15.60 50.46
N GLN A 6 -21.18 -15.12 50.59
CA GLN A 6 -20.56 -14.26 49.60
C GLN A 6 -20.05 -15.13 48.44
N ASN A 7 -20.95 -15.44 47.50
CA ASN A 7 -20.55 -15.99 46.21
C ASN A 7 -19.94 -14.89 45.34
N TYR A 8 -18.62 -14.75 45.40
CA TYR A 8 -17.87 -13.94 44.44
C TYR A 8 -17.86 -14.65 43.08
N GLY A 9 -18.46 -14.02 42.07
CA GLY A 9 -18.32 -14.47 40.69
C GLY A 9 -16.85 -14.51 40.28
N THR A 10 -16.46 -15.53 39.52
CA THR A 10 -15.11 -15.61 38.97
C THR A 10 -14.89 -14.39 38.07
N PRO A 11 -13.88 -13.54 38.29
CA PRO A 11 -13.65 -12.38 37.44
C PRO A 11 -13.39 -12.89 36.02
N GLU A 12 -14.20 -12.44 35.06
CA GLU A 12 -13.94 -12.72 33.64
C GLU A 12 -12.52 -12.24 33.32
N THR A 13 -11.72 -13.10 32.68
CA THR A 13 -10.38 -12.72 32.25
C THR A 13 -10.49 -11.48 31.36
N PRO A 14 -9.86 -10.35 31.70
CA PRO A 14 -9.94 -9.14 30.89
C PRO A 14 -9.50 -9.45 29.47
N LYS A 15 -10.32 -9.08 28.47
CA LYS A 15 -9.93 -9.22 27.07
C LYS A 15 -8.61 -8.46 26.89
N PRO A 16 -7.57 -9.09 26.30
CA PRO A 16 -6.30 -8.42 26.09
C PRO A 16 -6.50 -7.20 25.20
N PHE A 17 -5.89 -6.08 25.57
CA PHE A 17 -5.91 -4.88 24.74
C PHE A 17 -5.20 -5.15 23.40
N PRO A 18 -5.69 -4.58 22.29
CA PRO A 18 -5.04 -4.72 21.01
C PRO A 18 -3.62 -4.12 21.07
N THR A 19 -2.67 -4.80 20.44
CA THR A 19 -1.32 -4.26 20.30
C THR A 19 -1.29 -3.15 19.25
N PHE A 20 -0.22 -2.36 19.23
CA PHE A 20 0.00 -1.38 18.16
C PHE A 20 -0.10 -1.99 16.75
N LYS A 21 0.41 -3.22 16.56
CA LYS A 21 0.34 -3.92 15.28
C LYS A 21 -1.10 -4.31 14.90
N ASP A 22 -1.92 -4.66 15.87
CA ASP A 22 -3.33 -4.99 15.66
C ASP A 22 -4.11 -3.74 15.24
N CYS A 23 -3.88 -2.61 15.93
CA CYS A 23 -4.47 -1.33 15.56
C CYS A 23 -4.06 -0.91 14.14
N VAL A 24 -2.77 -0.99 13.78
CA VAL A 24 -2.29 -0.67 12.43
C VAL A 24 -2.94 -1.58 11.38
N ALA A 25 -3.06 -2.88 11.66
CA ALA A 25 -3.71 -3.81 10.73
C ALA A 25 -5.18 -3.47 10.53
N GLN A 26 -5.88 -3.02 11.58
CA GLN A 26 -7.26 -2.55 11.52
C GLN A 26 -7.38 -1.23 10.75
N ASP A 27 -6.46 -0.29 10.96
CA ASP A 27 -6.43 1.01 10.25
C ASP A 27 -6.17 0.83 8.74
N VAL A 28 -5.30 -0.11 8.36
CA VAL A 28 -5.10 -0.48 6.94
C VAL A 28 -6.43 -0.94 6.32
N GLN A 29 -7.29 -1.61 7.07
CA GLN A 29 -8.57 -2.09 6.56
C GLN A 29 -9.62 -0.97 6.48
N ASN A 30 -9.74 -0.18 7.54
CA ASN A 30 -10.91 0.68 7.77
C ASN A 30 -10.66 2.16 7.47
N VAL A 31 -9.42 2.62 7.55
CA VAL A 31 -9.06 4.05 7.45
C VAL A 31 -8.25 4.31 6.19
N ILE A 32 -7.12 3.61 6.02
CA ILE A 32 -6.18 3.88 4.92
C ILE A 32 -6.81 3.52 3.57
N PHE A 33 -7.51 2.39 3.49
CA PHE A 33 -8.22 1.97 2.28
C PHE A 33 -9.70 2.37 2.33
N ASN A 34 -10.02 3.55 2.85
CA ASN A 34 -11.37 4.08 2.81
C ASN A 34 -11.73 4.46 1.35
N PRO A 35 -12.75 3.82 0.74
CA PRO A 35 -13.15 4.11 -0.65
C PRO A 35 -13.74 5.50 -0.86
N ASN A 36 -14.15 6.17 0.23
CA ASN A 36 -14.72 7.53 0.17
C ASN A 36 -13.66 8.63 0.30
N GLU A 37 -12.38 8.26 0.49
CA GLU A 37 -11.34 9.23 0.80
C GLU A 37 -10.05 8.97 0.02
N PHE A 38 -9.43 7.80 0.20
CA PHE A 38 -8.08 7.54 -0.32
C PHE A 38 -8.04 6.45 -1.39
N ALA A 39 -8.93 5.46 -1.32
CA ALA A 39 -8.88 4.29 -2.18
C ALA A 39 -9.97 4.30 -3.26
N GLU A 40 -9.69 3.64 -4.36
CA GLU A 40 -10.58 3.48 -5.50
C GLU A 40 -10.60 2.02 -5.96
N GLU A 41 -11.77 1.54 -6.38
CA GLU A 41 -11.89 0.22 -7.00
C GLU A 41 -11.36 0.27 -8.43
N ARG A 42 -10.35 -0.54 -8.72
CA ARG A 42 -9.70 -0.58 -10.04
C ARG A 42 -9.45 -2.01 -10.46
N TYR A 43 -9.34 -2.25 -11.77
CA TYR A 43 -8.98 -3.57 -12.28
C TYR A 43 -7.46 -3.67 -12.36
N ILE A 44 -6.90 -4.68 -11.71
CA ILE A 44 -5.48 -5.03 -11.77
C ILE A 44 -5.39 -6.48 -12.24
N ASP A 45 -4.81 -6.72 -13.42
CA ASP A 45 -4.79 -8.05 -14.07
C ASP A 45 -6.20 -8.68 -14.13
N ASP A 46 -7.18 -7.91 -14.62
CA ASP A 46 -8.60 -8.28 -14.72
C ASP A 46 -9.33 -8.55 -13.40
N LYS A 47 -8.67 -8.41 -12.25
CA LYS A 47 -9.29 -8.54 -10.93
C LYS A 47 -9.65 -7.17 -10.38
N LEU A 48 -10.93 -6.96 -10.06
CA LEU A 48 -11.39 -5.77 -9.36
C LEU A 48 -10.90 -5.80 -7.91
N MET A 49 -10.18 -4.77 -7.49
CA MET A 49 -9.71 -4.63 -6.11
C MET A 49 -9.61 -3.17 -5.71
N LEU A 50 -9.72 -2.94 -4.40
CA LEU A 50 -9.59 -1.61 -3.81
C LEU A 50 -8.09 -1.26 -3.71
N CYS A 51 -7.70 -0.14 -4.31
CA CYS A 51 -6.32 0.27 -4.39
C CYS A 51 -6.15 1.78 -4.20
N ILE A 52 -4.94 2.22 -3.91
CA ILE A 52 -4.57 3.63 -3.89
C ILE A 52 -3.51 3.84 -4.96
N THR A 53 -3.75 4.77 -5.87
CA THR A 53 -2.76 5.16 -6.87
C THR A 53 -2.21 6.55 -6.52
N GLN A 54 -0.89 6.71 -6.59
CA GLN A 54 -0.23 7.97 -6.30
C GLN A 54 0.87 8.22 -7.32
N HIS A 55 0.88 9.40 -7.94
CA HIS A 55 2.03 9.81 -8.72
C HIS A 55 3.19 10.14 -7.77
N PRO A 56 4.37 9.50 -7.93
CA PRO A 56 5.54 9.93 -7.19
C PRO A 56 5.84 11.37 -7.63
N GLY A 57 5.73 12.31 -6.70
CA GLY A 57 5.84 13.74 -7.00
C GLY A 57 7.15 14.12 -7.68
N VAL A 58 7.28 15.41 -8.03
CA VAL A 58 8.51 15.97 -8.63
C VAL A 58 9.59 16.08 -7.56
N LEU A 59 10.33 15.00 -7.32
CA LEU A 59 11.60 15.10 -6.57
C LEU A 59 12.71 15.38 -7.58
N GLU A 60 13.14 16.64 -7.64
CA GLU A 60 14.33 17.07 -8.37
C GLU A 60 15.55 16.28 -7.85
N ARG A 61 16.31 15.63 -8.74
CA ARG A 61 17.70 15.29 -8.40
C ARG A 61 18.55 16.57 -8.52
N PRO A 62 19.59 16.76 -7.69
CA PRO A 62 20.54 17.84 -7.91
C PRO A 62 21.12 17.68 -9.32
N ALA A 63 20.97 18.72 -10.14
CA ALA A 63 21.53 18.75 -11.48
C ALA A 63 23.04 18.55 -11.38
N HIS A 64 23.55 17.44 -11.91
CA HIS A 64 24.99 17.24 -12.04
C HIS A 64 25.45 18.09 -13.22
N TRP A 65 26.13 19.20 -12.92
CA TRP A 65 26.81 20.01 -13.94
C TRP A 65 28.14 19.34 -14.28
N GLU A 66 28.26 18.79 -15.47
CA GLU A 66 29.54 18.36 -16.03
C GLU A 66 29.70 19.04 -17.41
N GLY A 67 30.72 19.89 -17.55
CA GLY A 67 31.06 20.53 -18.84
C GLY A 67 30.18 21.69 -19.31
N GLY A 68 29.41 22.35 -18.43
CA GLY A 68 28.68 23.59 -18.78
C GLY A 68 27.39 23.41 -19.59
N ALA A 69 26.97 22.17 -19.86
CA ALA A 69 25.67 21.86 -20.47
C ALA A 69 24.80 21.06 -19.50
N LYS A 70 23.54 21.50 -19.31
CA LYS A 70 22.53 20.74 -18.55
C LYS A 70 22.16 19.49 -19.37
N GLN A 71 22.81 18.37 -19.11
CA GLN A 71 22.46 17.06 -19.65
C GLN A 71 21.18 16.56 -18.96
N SER A 72 20.03 17.07 -19.38
CA SER A 72 18.72 16.59 -18.90
C SER A 72 17.66 16.76 -19.99
N PHE A 73 17.95 16.34 -21.22
CA PHE A 73 17.02 16.60 -22.34
C PHE A 73 16.04 15.47 -22.68
N ASP A 74 16.09 14.30 -22.01
CA ASP A 74 14.96 13.34 -22.16
C ASP A 74 14.94 12.18 -21.14
N GLN A 75 16.04 11.92 -20.43
CA GLN A 75 16.18 10.74 -19.56
C GLN A 75 16.14 11.02 -18.05
N GLY A 76 15.65 12.18 -17.64
CA GLY A 76 15.66 12.54 -16.22
C GLY A 76 14.33 13.13 -15.82
N MET A 77 13.42 12.33 -15.23
CA MET A 77 12.46 12.91 -14.29
C MET A 77 11.70 11.97 -13.34
N TYR A 78 11.68 10.63 -13.49
CA TYR A 78 10.87 9.78 -12.58
C TYR A 78 11.57 8.49 -12.12
N LYS A 79 11.54 8.21 -10.79
CA LYS A 79 12.02 6.92 -10.24
C LYS A 79 11.03 5.78 -10.48
N ALA A 80 9.75 6.10 -10.61
CA ALA A 80 8.62 5.26 -11.01
C ALA A 80 7.57 6.20 -11.64
N ASP A 81 6.69 5.71 -12.51
CA ASP A 81 5.63 6.53 -13.11
C ASP A 81 4.37 6.55 -12.23
N LEU A 82 4.16 5.49 -11.45
CA LEU A 82 3.01 5.34 -10.58
C LEU A 82 3.38 4.52 -9.33
N LEU A 83 2.95 4.97 -8.16
CA LEU A 83 2.92 4.16 -6.96
C LEU A 83 1.54 3.55 -6.82
N LEU A 84 1.51 2.25 -6.55
CA LEU A 84 0.29 1.49 -6.33
C LEU A 84 0.35 0.86 -4.94
N PHE A 85 -0.70 1.08 -4.15
CA PHE A 85 -0.90 0.41 -2.88
C PHE A 85 -2.11 -0.51 -2.95
N VAL A 86 -1.91 -1.75 -2.54
CA VAL A 86 -2.96 -2.79 -2.49
C VAL A 86 -2.82 -3.62 -1.22
N LYS A 87 -3.94 -4.10 -0.68
CA LYS A 87 -3.91 -5.02 0.45
C LYS A 87 -3.32 -6.36 0.01
N GLN A 88 -2.46 -6.94 0.85
CA GLN A 88 -1.87 -8.26 0.58
C GLN A 88 -2.94 -9.33 0.43
N LYS A 89 -3.98 -9.28 1.27
CA LYS A 89 -5.09 -10.25 1.24
C LYS A 89 -5.83 -10.25 -0.10
N ASP A 90 -5.96 -9.09 -0.73
CA ASP A 90 -6.73 -8.93 -1.97
C ASP A 90 -5.87 -9.25 -3.20
N TYR A 91 -4.59 -8.84 -3.19
CA TYR A 91 -3.67 -9.13 -4.30
C TYR A 91 -3.22 -10.59 -4.33
N GLY A 92 -2.96 -11.18 -3.17
CA GLY A 92 -2.42 -12.53 -3.03
C GLY A 92 -0.89 -12.54 -2.89
N PRO A 93 -0.16 -13.44 -3.56
CA PRO A 93 1.28 -13.58 -3.40
C PRO A 93 2.03 -12.35 -3.92
N MET A 94 3.18 -12.07 -3.31
CA MET A 94 4.02 -10.93 -3.69
C MET A 94 4.50 -11.08 -5.15
N PRO A 95 4.27 -10.08 -6.01
CA PRO A 95 4.69 -10.16 -7.40
C PRO A 95 6.21 -10.04 -7.51
N LYS A 96 6.77 -10.70 -8.52
CA LYS A 96 8.19 -10.55 -8.87
C LYS A 96 8.42 -9.20 -9.54
N SER A 97 9.59 -8.61 -9.30
CA SER A 97 10.06 -7.48 -10.10
C SER A 97 10.14 -7.87 -11.59
N GLY A 98 9.80 -6.94 -12.46
CA GLY A 98 9.66 -7.14 -13.91
C GLY A 98 8.33 -7.73 -14.37
N LYS A 99 7.46 -8.20 -13.46
CA LYS A 99 6.12 -8.67 -13.86
C LYS A 99 5.34 -7.51 -14.48
N GLN A 100 4.73 -7.76 -15.64
CA GLN A 100 3.74 -6.86 -16.22
C GLN A 100 2.39 -7.00 -15.53
N ILE A 101 1.76 -5.85 -15.30
CA ILE A 101 0.37 -5.77 -14.86
C ILE A 101 -0.42 -4.86 -15.79
N THR A 102 -1.71 -5.15 -15.93
CA THR A 102 -2.63 -4.27 -16.65
C THR A 102 -3.56 -3.55 -15.67
N LEU A 103 -3.54 -2.21 -15.71
CA LEU A 103 -4.45 -1.36 -14.95
C LEU A 103 -5.64 -0.96 -15.84
N ASP A 104 -6.85 -1.22 -15.34
CA ASP A 104 -8.15 -0.96 -15.99
C ASP A 104 -8.30 -1.51 -17.40
N LYS A 105 -7.59 -2.60 -17.70
CA LYS A 105 -7.60 -3.21 -19.03
C LYS A 105 -7.15 -2.25 -20.15
N LYS A 106 -6.47 -1.15 -19.79
CA LYS A 106 -6.09 -0.07 -20.71
C LYS A 106 -4.60 0.21 -20.71
N ARG A 107 -3.98 0.27 -19.53
CA ARG A 107 -2.59 0.68 -19.38
C ARG A 107 -1.75 -0.48 -18.87
N ILE A 108 -0.62 -0.72 -19.52
CA ILE A 108 0.32 -1.77 -19.15
C ILE A 108 1.47 -1.13 -18.37
N TYR A 109 1.82 -1.74 -17.24
CA TYR A 109 2.90 -1.31 -16.37
C TYR A 109 3.83 -2.48 -16.04
N ASN A 110 5.13 -2.22 -15.91
CA ASN A 110 6.09 -3.12 -15.31
C ASN A 110 6.23 -2.83 -13.82
N ILE A 111 6.23 -3.87 -12.98
CA ILE A 111 6.54 -3.73 -11.55
C ILE A 111 8.05 -3.58 -11.40
N LYS A 112 8.54 -2.38 -11.09
CA LYS A 112 9.96 -2.13 -10.81
C LYS A 112 10.37 -2.72 -9.48
N SER A 113 9.60 -2.42 -8.43
CA SER A 113 9.84 -2.93 -7.09
C SER A 113 8.51 -3.13 -6.36
N CYS A 114 8.49 -4.10 -5.44
CA CYS A 114 7.36 -4.33 -4.55
C CYS A 114 7.91 -4.51 -3.14
N SER A 115 7.22 -3.97 -2.14
CA SER A 115 7.56 -4.15 -0.73
C SER A 115 6.29 -4.39 0.09
N LEU A 116 6.38 -5.25 1.10
CA LEU A 116 5.28 -5.52 2.04
C LEU A 116 5.50 -4.74 3.32
N LYS A 117 4.55 -3.88 3.70
CA LYS A 117 4.54 -3.18 5.00
C LYS A 117 3.14 -3.23 5.58
N ALA A 118 3.02 -3.62 6.85
CA ALA A 118 1.74 -3.61 7.56
C ALA A 118 0.58 -4.33 6.84
N GLY A 119 0.86 -5.38 6.06
CA GLY A 119 -0.18 -6.12 5.31
C GLY A 119 -0.65 -5.45 4.01
N MET A 120 0.04 -4.40 3.54
CA MET A 120 -0.17 -3.79 2.22
C MET A 120 1.10 -3.84 1.38
N TYR A 121 0.94 -4.06 0.08
CA TYR A 121 2.01 -3.93 -0.89
C TYR A 121 2.13 -2.47 -1.33
N ARG A 122 3.36 -1.96 -1.32
CA ARG A 122 3.75 -0.74 -2.05
C ARG A 122 4.50 -1.17 -3.30
N MET A 123 3.91 -0.91 -4.45
CA MET A 123 4.47 -1.24 -5.76
C MET A 123 4.89 0.02 -6.50
N GLU A 124 6.10 0.00 -7.05
CA GLU A 124 6.61 1.03 -7.95
C GLU A 124 6.42 0.53 -9.38
N LEU A 125 5.62 1.25 -10.15
CA LEU A 125 5.24 0.89 -11.50
C LEU A 125 5.92 1.80 -12.52
N GLU A 126 6.38 1.22 -13.61
CA GLU A 126 6.91 1.92 -14.78
C GLU A 126 5.97 1.65 -15.96
N ARG A 127 5.52 2.70 -16.65
CA ARG A 127 4.58 2.55 -17.76
C ARG A 127 5.31 1.95 -18.96
N VAL A 128 4.75 0.90 -19.54
CA VAL A 128 5.22 0.38 -20.83
C VAL A 128 4.77 1.36 -21.90
N ARG A 129 5.74 1.89 -22.67
CA ARG A 129 5.49 2.83 -23.77
C ARG A 129 4.84 2.13 -24.95
#